data_AF-A0A5K0ZJ44-F1
#
_entry.id   AF-A0A5K0ZJ44-F1
#
_cell.length_a   1.000
_cell.length_b   1.000
_cell.length_c   1.000
_cell.angle_alpha   90.00
_cell.angle_beta   90.00
_cell.angle_gamma   90.00
#
_symmetry.space_group_name_H-M   'P 1'
#
loop_
_entity.id
_entity.type
_entity.pdbx_description
1 polymer ?
#
loop_
_entity_poly.entity_id
_entity_poly.type
_entity_poly.pdbx_seq_one_letter_code
_entity_poly.pdbx_strand_id
1 'polypeptide(L)'
;TGRKIGGGHERDVIYFLDTSNKEASFLVDSSSSAFQWHLRLGHPSFPKLRLLRPKISSTTSIQCEACQLGKHSRTSFSSSQSQSSQNLFDLVHVNVWTLEA
;
A
#
# COMPACT_ATOMS: atom_id res chain seq x y z
N THR A 1 10.88 -34.97 -22.06
CA THR A 1 9.98 -33.81 -22.09
C THR A 1 9.10 -33.90 -20.86
N GLY A 2 9.22 -32.97 -19.91
CA GLY A 2 8.51 -33.07 -18.63
C GLY A 2 7.04 -32.66 -18.70
N ARG A 3 6.38 -32.67 -17.55
CA ARG A 3 4.94 -32.50 -17.42
C ARG A 3 4.51 -31.10 -17.88
N LYS A 4 3.49 -31.04 -18.74
CA LYS A 4 2.89 -29.78 -19.19
C LYS A 4 1.87 -29.31 -18.16
N ILE A 5 2.00 -28.07 -17.69
CA ILE A 5 1.06 -27.44 -16.75
C ILE A 5 0.70 -26.08 -17.35
N GLY A 6 -0.59 -25.82 -17.59
CA GLY A 6 -1.02 -24.59 -18.25
C GLY A 6 -0.32 -24.33 -19.60
N GLY A 7 0.26 -23.13 -19.73
CA GLY A 7 0.98 -22.67 -20.93
C GLY A 7 2.47 -22.98 -20.94
N GLY A 8 2.99 -23.78 -19.99
CA GLY A 8 4.41 -24.11 -19.91
C GLY A 8 4.67 -25.59 -19.62
N HIS A 9 5.95 -25.94 -19.46
CA HIS A 9 6.41 -27.28 -19.18
C HIS A 9 7.47 -27.33 -18.09
N GLU A 10 7.48 -28.43 -17.34
CA GLU A 10 8.49 -28.71 -16.32
C GLU A 10 9.73 -29.38 -16.97
N ARG A 11 10.94 -28.97 -16.58
CA ARG A 11 12.20 -29.67 -16.88
C ARG A 11 13.09 -29.57 -15.64
N ASP A 12 13.51 -30.71 -15.11
CA ASP A 12 14.41 -30.81 -13.96
C ASP A 12 13.94 -29.97 -12.75
N VAL A 13 12.64 -30.05 -12.41
CA VAL A 13 11.97 -29.32 -11.30
C VAL A 13 11.81 -27.80 -11.57
N ILE A 14 12.33 -27.30 -12.68
CA ILE A 14 12.17 -25.90 -13.09
C ILE A 14 10.99 -25.82 -14.07
N TYR A 15 10.07 -24.89 -13.82
CA TYR A 15 8.95 -24.63 -14.70
C TYR A 15 9.31 -23.56 -15.74
N PHE A 16 9.24 -23.94 -17.02
CA PHE A 16 9.48 -23.07 -18.16
C PHE A 16 8.16 -22.66 -18.79
N LEU A 17 7.93 -21.35 -18.93
CA LEU A 17 6.76 -20.83 -19.64
C LEU A 17 7.03 -20.88 -21.15
N ASP A 18 6.24 -21.64 -21.91
CA ASP A 18 6.38 -21.70 -23.36
C ASP A 18 5.74 -20.45 -23.99
N THR A 19 6.52 -19.38 -24.11
CA THR A 19 6.15 -18.16 -24.81
C THR A 19 6.23 -18.37 -26.32
N SER A 20 5.45 -19.32 -26.85
CA SER A 20 5.31 -19.51 -28.30
C SER A 20 4.51 -18.34 -28.87
N ASN A 21 5.20 -17.24 -29.21
CA ASN A 21 4.81 -16.07 -30.02
C ASN A 21 3.37 -15.54 -29.90
N LYS A 22 2.65 -15.90 -28.82
CA LYS A 22 1.54 -15.14 -28.33
C LYS A 22 2.20 -14.08 -27.50
N GLU A 23 2.58 -13.00 -28.17
CA GLU A 23 2.58 -11.66 -27.57
C GLU A 23 1.32 -11.65 -26.72
N ALA A 24 1.47 -11.95 -25.42
CA ALA A 24 0.47 -11.65 -24.46
C ALA A 24 0.50 -10.13 -24.45
N SER A 25 -0.24 -9.54 -25.39
CA SER A 25 -0.74 -8.21 -25.27
C SER A 25 -1.63 -8.27 -24.03
N PHE A 26 -0.97 -8.17 -22.87
CA PHE A 26 -1.57 -7.50 -21.75
C PHE A 26 -1.99 -6.19 -22.37
N LEU A 27 -3.29 -6.06 -22.64
CA LEU A 27 -3.93 -4.81 -23.00
C LEU A 27 -3.78 -3.92 -21.76
N VAL A 28 -2.56 -3.46 -21.52
CA VAL A 28 -2.30 -2.28 -20.72
C VAL A 28 -2.84 -1.19 -21.59
N ASP A 29 -4.08 -0.82 -21.32
CA ASP A 29 -4.66 0.41 -21.79
C ASP A 29 -3.58 1.50 -21.76
N SER A 30 -3.18 1.92 -22.95
CA SER A 30 -2.11 2.88 -23.21
C SER A 30 -2.42 4.23 -22.55
N SER A 31 -3.66 4.42 -22.08
CA SER A 31 -4.16 5.60 -21.38
C SER A 31 -4.38 5.38 -19.87
N SER A 32 -3.60 4.50 -19.23
CA SER A 32 -3.71 4.30 -17.78
C SER A 32 -3.67 5.61 -16.98
N SER A 33 -4.76 5.90 -16.28
CA SER A 33 -4.98 7.18 -15.60
C SER A 33 -3.99 7.41 -14.46
N ALA A 34 -3.86 8.68 -14.02
CA ALA A 34 -3.08 9.02 -12.83
C ALA A 34 -3.49 8.17 -11.62
N PHE A 35 -4.79 7.93 -11.47
CA PHE A 35 -5.34 7.14 -10.39
C PHE A 35 -4.88 5.67 -10.43
N GLN A 36 -4.80 5.05 -11.62
CA GLN A 36 -4.33 3.67 -11.73
C GLN A 36 -2.85 3.53 -11.34
N TRP A 37 -2.00 4.45 -11.78
CA TRP A 37 -0.59 4.41 -11.39
C TRP A 37 -0.36 4.73 -9.92
N HIS A 38 -1.20 5.60 -9.35
CA HIS A 38 -1.23 5.83 -7.91
C HIS A 38 -1.51 4.54 -7.14
N LEU A 39 -2.49 3.73 -7.54
CA LEU A 39 -2.76 2.44 -6.90
C LEU A 39 -1.60 1.43 -7.12
N ARG A 40 -1.12 1.27 -8.36
CA ARG A 40 -0.07 0.30 -8.71
C ARG A 40 1.27 0.54 -8.02
N LEU A 41 1.61 1.80 -7.73
CA LEU A 41 2.90 2.19 -7.14
C LEU A 41 2.84 2.39 -5.62
N GLY A 42 1.74 2.00 -4.97
CA GLY A 42 1.63 2.09 -3.50
C GLY A 42 1.31 3.50 -3.00
N HIS A 43 0.33 4.16 -3.62
CA HIS A 43 -0.22 5.45 -3.21
C HIS A 43 0.78 6.63 -3.13
N PRO A 44 1.71 6.80 -4.09
CA PRO A 44 2.59 7.98 -4.10
C PRO A 44 1.77 9.26 -4.27
N SER A 45 2.28 10.36 -3.71
CA SER A 45 1.71 11.69 -3.93
C SER A 45 1.77 12.06 -5.42
N PHE A 46 0.84 12.90 -5.88
CA PHE A 46 0.79 13.32 -7.29
C PHE A 46 2.14 13.88 -7.83
N PRO A 47 2.91 14.70 -7.08
CA PRO A 47 4.23 15.13 -7.52
C PRO A 47 5.23 13.98 -7.69
N LYS A 48 5.27 13.02 -6.75
CA LYS A 48 6.12 11.82 -6.87
C LYS A 48 5.71 10.96 -8.06
N LEU A 49 4.40 10.84 -8.27
CA LEU A 49 3.86 10.08 -9.39
C LEU A 49 4.26 10.68 -10.75
N ARG A 50 4.27 12.02 -10.88
CA ARG A 50 4.76 12.71 -12.08
C ARG A 50 6.24 12.47 -12.36
N LEU A 51 7.06 12.37 -11.31
CA LEU A 51 8.48 12.02 -11.45
C LEU A 51 8.66 10.58 -11.95
N LEU A 52 7.88 9.64 -11.41
CA LEU A 52 7.94 8.23 -11.78
C LEU A 52 7.35 7.96 -13.17
N ARG A 53 6.34 8.74 -13.59
CA ARG A 53 5.69 8.57 -14.89
C ARG A 53 5.27 9.91 -15.50
N PRO A 54 6.17 10.56 -16.27
CA PRO A 54 5.95 11.90 -16.82
C PRO A 54 4.81 12.02 -17.83
N LYS A 55 4.37 10.90 -18.43
CA LYS A 55 3.31 10.84 -19.46
C LYS A 55 1.88 10.78 -18.90
N ILE A 56 1.71 10.85 -17.58
CA ILE A 56 0.39 10.85 -16.95
C ILE A 56 -0.31 12.19 -17.25
N SER A 57 -1.58 12.12 -17.68
CA SER A 57 -2.43 13.28 -18.00
C SER A 57 -2.52 14.29 -16.83
N SER A 58 -2.78 15.55 -17.17
CA SER A 58 -2.68 16.78 -16.36
C SER A 58 -3.70 16.93 -15.23
N THR A 59 -4.11 15.85 -14.57
CA THR A 59 -4.95 15.92 -13.36
C THR A 59 -4.11 16.41 -12.19
N THR A 60 -4.30 17.65 -11.74
CA THR A 60 -3.48 18.28 -10.68
C THR A 60 -3.56 17.60 -9.31
N SER A 61 -4.53 16.72 -9.09
CA SER A 61 -4.71 15.99 -7.84
C SER A 61 -5.32 14.60 -8.05
N ILE A 62 -5.06 13.72 -7.09
CA ILE A 62 -5.63 12.37 -7.01
C ILE A 62 -6.52 12.32 -5.78
N GLN A 63 -7.82 12.08 -5.98
CA GLN A 63 -8.76 11.83 -4.89
C GLN A 63 -8.76 10.32 -4.61
N CYS A 64 -8.22 9.92 -3.46
CA CYS A 64 -8.16 8.53 -3.03
C CYS A 64 -8.58 8.43 -1.57
N GLU A 65 -9.66 7.69 -1.32
CA GLU A 65 -10.24 7.48 0.01
C GLU A 65 -9.22 6.88 0.99
N ALA A 66 -8.50 5.82 0.58
CA ALA A 66 -7.48 5.20 1.42
C ALA A 66 -6.38 6.19 1.85
N CYS A 67 -5.98 7.11 0.96
CA CYS A 67 -5.03 8.16 1.31
C CYS A 67 -5.63 9.22 2.23
N GLN A 68 -6.90 9.58 2.07
CA GLN A 68 -7.59 10.55 2.93
C GLN A 68 -7.70 9.98 4.36
N LEU A 69 -8.12 8.72 4.48
CA LEU A 69 -8.21 7.99 5.75
C LEU A 69 -6.82 7.79 6.37
N GLY A 70 -5.82 7.40 5.58
CA GLY A 70 -4.45 7.20 6.07
C GLY A 70 -3.73 8.49 6.49
N LYS A 71 -4.09 9.63 5.90
CA LYS A 71 -3.60 10.96 6.30
C LYS A 71 -4.38 11.59 7.44
N HIS A 72 -5.49 10.97 7.86
CA HIS A 72 -6.27 11.49 8.97
C HIS A 72 -5.43 11.36 10.25
N SER A 73 -4.72 12.42 10.62
CA SER A 73 -4.12 12.52 11.94
C SER A 73 -5.26 12.54 12.93
N ARG A 74 -5.24 11.65 13.92
CA ARG A 74 -6.15 11.78 15.07
C ARG A 74 -5.98 13.19 15.62
N THR A 75 -7.10 13.85 15.90
CA THR A 75 -7.09 15.11 16.64
C THR A 75 -6.27 14.91 17.92
N SER A 76 -5.55 15.94 18.35
CA SER A 76 -4.86 15.91 19.63
C SER A 76 -5.81 15.42 20.73
N PHE A 77 -5.31 14.56 21.61
CA PHE A 77 -6.08 14.17 22.79
C PHE A 77 -6.45 15.44 23.56
N SER A 78 -7.70 15.50 24.04
CA SER A 78 -8.09 16.53 25.00
C SER A 78 -7.16 16.46 26.20
N SER A 79 -6.87 17.62 26.81
CA SER A 79 -6.13 17.65 28.06
C SER A 79 -6.78 16.69 29.06
N SER A 80 -6.00 15.74 29.54
CA SER A 80 -6.43 14.80 30.56
C SER A 80 -6.91 15.56 31.81
N GLN A 81 -8.07 15.18 32.36
CA GLN A 81 -8.51 15.63 33.69
C GLN A 81 -7.81 14.88 34.83
N SER A 82 -7.04 13.83 34.51
CA SER A 82 -6.22 13.12 35.49
C SER A 82 -5.23 14.08 36.13
N GLN A 83 -5.09 14.00 37.45
CA GLN A 83 -4.08 14.76 38.17
C GLN A 83 -2.70 14.37 37.66
N SER A 84 -1.93 15.34 37.16
CA SER A 84 -0.49 15.19 36.97
C SER A 84 0.19 15.72 38.21
N SER A 85 1.09 14.93 38.80
CA SER A 85 1.94 15.43 39.87
C SER A 85 2.95 16.44 39.34
N GLN A 86 3.33 17.40 40.19
CA GLN A 86 4.39 18.37 39.95
C GLN A 86 5.75 17.93 40.53
N ASN A 87 5.79 16.93 41.42
CA ASN A 87 7.01 16.43 42.06
C ASN A 87 7.30 14.98 41.68
N LEU A 88 8.53 14.55 41.92
CA LEU A 88 8.90 13.16 41.73
C LEU A 88 8.19 12.29 42.78
N PHE A 89 7.59 11.20 42.31
CA PHE A 89 6.95 10.14 43.13
C PHE A 89 5.63 10.48 43.83
N ASP A 90 4.95 11.62 43.59
CA ASP A 90 3.63 11.84 44.24
C ASP A 90 2.53 10.95 43.67
N LEU A 91 2.69 10.41 42.45
CA LEU A 91 1.67 9.63 41.77
C LEU A 91 2.26 8.41 41.07
N VAL A 92 1.73 7.23 41.40
CA VAL A 92 2.10 5.94 40.78
C VAL A 92 0.86 5.36 40.10
N HIS A 93 0.93 5.16 38.78
CA HIS A 93 -0.12 4.49 38.01
C HIS A 93 0.20 3.00 37.91
N VAL A 94 -0.69 2.15 38.43
CA VAL A 94 -0.62 0.70 38.29
C VAL A 94 -1.83 0.24 37.49
N ASN A 95 -1.63 -0.64 36.52
CA ASN A 95 -2.71 -1.21 35.71
C ASN A 95 -2.66 -2.74 35.78
N VAL A 96 -3.81 -3.40 35.81
CA VAL A 96 -3.92 -4.87 35.84
C VAL A 96 -4.47 -5.32 34.50
N TRP A 97 -3.78 -6.26 33.85
CA TRP A 97 -4.20 -6.82 32.58
C TRP A 97 -4.56 -8.28 32.83
N THR A 98 -5.80 -8.67 32.56
CA THR A 98 -6.23 -10.07 32.63
C THR A 98 -5.91 -10.77 31.32
N LEU A 99 -5.25 -11.93 31.42
CA LEU A 99 -5.22 -12.91 30.33
C LEU A 99 -6.48 -13.76 30.46
N GLU A 100 -7.46 -13.52 29.59
CA GLU A 100 -8.50 -14.52 29.34
C GLU A 100 -7.90 -15.59 28.43
N ALA A 101 -8.03 -16.86 28.86
CA ALA A 101 -7.59 -18.05 28.15
C ALA A 101 -8.76 -18.70 27.40
#